data_AF-A0A538J126-F1
#
_entry.id   AF-A0A538J126-F1
#
_cell.length_a   1.000
_cell.length_b   1.000
_cell.length_c   1.000
_cell.angle_alpha   90.00
_cell.angle_beta   90.00
_cell.angle_gamma   90.00
#
_symmetry.space_group_name_H-M   'P 1'
#
loop_
_entity.id
_entity.type
_entity.pdbx_description
1 polymer ?
#
loop_
_entity_poly.entity_id
_entity_poly.type
_entity_poly.pdbx_seq_one_letter_code
_entity_poly.pdbx_strand_id
1 'polypeptide(L)' 'MASAFRPEVELVGRRTRVLADQIGAFDVSRFGRRVGRLAHSELREVDEALQLVLGLF' A
#
# COMPACT_ATOMS: atom_id res chain seq x y z
N MET A 1 11.28 -17.82 -0.56
CA MET A 1 11.67 -16.39 -0.55
C MET A 1 10.56 -15.65 0.17
N ALA A 2 10.90 -14.96 1.27
CA ALA A 2 9.96 -14.39 2.23
C ALA A 2 8.85 -13.62 1.50
N SER A 3 7.59 -13.85 1.87
CA SER A 3 6.49 -12.99 1.42
C SER A 3 6.89 -11.56 1.78
N ALA A 4 7.16 -10.71 0.78
CA ALA A 4 7.39 -9.29 1.03
C ALA A 4 6.29 -8.79 1.95
N PHE A 5 6.63 -8.03 2.99
CA PHE A 5 5.68 -7.56 3.99
C PHE A 5 4.49 -6.87 3.29
N ARG A 6 3.27 -7.38 3.50
CA ARG A 6 2.04 -6.90 2.84
C ARG A 6 1.05 -6.37 3.88
N PRO A 7 1.10 -5.07 4.20
CA PRO A 7 0.17 -4.44 5.14
C PRO A 7 -1.28 -4.74 4.79
N GLU A 8 -2.09 -5.03 5.80
CA GLU A 8 -3.54 -5.17 5.66
C GLU A 8 -4.18 -3.79 5.84
N VAL A 9 -5.13 -3.46 4.96
CA VAL A 9 -5.87 -2.19 5.01
C VAL A 9 -7.34 -2.42 4.77
N GLU A 10 -8.20 -1.56 5.30
CA GLU A 10 -9.63 -1.59 5.05
C GLU A 10 -10.03 -0.55 3.99
N LEU A 11 -10.60 -1.02 2.88
CA LEU A 11 -11.15 -0.17 1.82
C LEU A 11 -12.57 -0.62 1.51
N VAL A 12 -13.52 0.31 1.60
CA VAL A 12 -14.94 0.06 1.26
C VAL A 12 -15.50 -1.13 2.05
N GLY A 13 -15.18 -1.21 3.35
CA GLY A 13 -15.62 -2.29 4.25
C GLY A 13 -14.99 -3.65 3.95
N ARG A 14 -13.90 -3.71 3.17
CA ARG A 14 -13.18 -4.94 2.84
C ARG A 14 -11.73 -4.83 3.25
N ARG A 15 -11.27 -5.84 3.97
CA ARG A 15 -9.84 -6.03 4.24
C ARG A 15 -9.14 -6.49 2.97
N THR A 16 -8.05 -5.81 2.63
CA THR A 16 -7.21 -6.11 1.48
C THR A 16 -5.74 -5.93 1.84
N ARG A 17 -4.84 -6.44 1.01
CA ARG A 17 -3.39 -6.36 1.24
C ARG A 17 -2.73 -5.45 0.23
N VAL A 18 -1.83 -4.60 0.70
CA VAL A 18 -1.01 -3.72 -0.14
C VAL A 18 0.14 -4.51 -0.76
N LEU A 19 0.31 -4.39 -2.07
CA LEU A 19 1.42 -4.98 -2.84
C LEU A 19 2.61 -4.01 -2.84
N ALA A 20 3.26 -3.84 -1.70
CA ALA A 20 4.38 -2.90 -1.54
C ALA A 20 5.59 -3.23 -2.42
N ASP A 21 5.67 -4.46 -2.94
CA ASP A 21 6.65 -4.95 -3.91
C ASP A 21 6.32 -4.60 -5.37
N GLN A 22 5.12 -4.08 -5.65
CA GLN A 22 4.67 -3.72 -7.00
C GLN A 22 4.48 -2.21 -7.15
N ILE A 23 5.60 -1.48 -7.10
CA ILE A 23 5.64 -0.03 -7.21
C ILE A 23 5.84 0.37 -8.68
N GLY A 24 5.07 1.36 -9.14
CA GLY A 24 5.18 1.89 -10.50
C GLY A 24 4.61 3.30 -10.63
N ALA A 25 5.02 3.99 -11.68
CA ALA A 25 4.41 5.26 -12.07
C ALA A 25 3.11 4.99 -12.83
N PHE A 26 2.03 5.69 -12.45
CA PHE A 26 0.73 5.59 -13.09
C PHE A 26 0.24 6.96 -13.53
N ASP A 27 -0.43 7.02 -14.68
CA ASP A 27 -1.15 8.21 -15.13
C ASP A 27 -2.44 8.37 -14.30
N VAL A 28 -2.50 9.47 -13.55
CA VAL A 28 -3.61 9.77 -12.63
C VAL A 28 -4.95 9.90 -13.35
N SER A 29 -4.94 10.30 -14.62
CA SER A 29 -6.16 10.43 -15.44
C SER A 29 -6.88 9.11 -15.68
N ARG A 30 -6.19 7.98 -15.49
CA ARG A 30 -6.75 6.63 -15.65
C ARG A 30 -7.41 6.11 -14.37
N PHE A 31 -7.29 6.82 -13.25
CA PHE A 31 -7.98 6.44 -12.02
C PHE A 31 -9.45 6.86 -12.06
N GLY A 32 -10.31 5.95 -11.60
CA GLY A 32 -11.74 6.23 -11.41
C GLY A 32 -12.02 7.03 -10.14
N ARG A 33 -13.24 6.89 -9.62
CA ARG A 33 -13.66 7.55 -8.39
C ARG A 33 -12.79 7.12 -7.20
N ARG A 34 -12.35 8.09 -6.40
CA ARG A 34 -11.69 7.85 -5.12
C ARG A 34 -12.64 7.15 -4.13
N VAL A 35 -12.22 6.01 -3.59
CA VAL A 35 -13.07 5.14 -2.76
C VAL A 35 -12.81 5.22 -1.26
N GLY A 36 -11.75 5.91 -0.84
CA GLY A 36 -11.40 6.00 0.58
C GLY A 36 -10.04 6.65 0.83
N ARG A 37 -9.58 6.49 2.06
CA ARG A 37 -8.25 6.85 2.55
C ARG A 37 -7.81 5.78 3.53
N LEU A 38 -6.52 5.56 3.58
CA LEU A 38 -5.90 4.79 4.65
C LEU A 38 -5.95 5.60 5.95
N ALA A 39 -6.17 4.91 7.06
CA ALA A 39 -5.98 5.43 8.40
C ALA A 39 -4.50 5.73 8.66
N HIS A 40 -4.23 6.49 9.72
CA HIS A 40 -2.85 6.87 10.05
C HIS A 40 -1.96 5.65 10.35
N SER A 41 -2.49 4.65 11.07
CA SER A 41 -1.78 3.40 11.35
C SER A 41 -1.50 2.62 10.07
N GLU A 42 -2.47 2.50 9.18
CA GLU A 42 -2.33 1.81 7.89
C GLU A 42 -1.29 2.49 6.99
N LEU A 43 -1.27 3.83 6.95
CA LEU A 43 -0.24 4.58 6.22
C LEU A 43 1.16 4.32 6.78
N ARG A 44 1.29 4.25 8.11
CA ARG A 44 2.56 3.95 8.76
C ARG A 44 3.05 2.55 8.40
N GLU A 45 2.18 1.55 8.44
CA GLU A 45 2.54 0.18 8.05
C GLU A 45 2.95 0.10 6.57
N VAL A 46 2.29 0.86 5.68
CA VAL A 46 2.70 0.98 4.28
C VAL A 46 4.07 1.64 4.15
N ASP A 47 4.37 2.68 4.92
CA ASP A 47 5.69 3.31 4.91
C ASP A 47 6.79 2.36 5.39
N GLU A 48 6.56 1.63 6.48
CA GLU A 48 7.48 0.61 6.98
C GLU A 48 7.71 -0.52 5.96
N ALA A 49 6.66 -0.92 5.22
CA ALA A 49 6.77 -1.87 4.11
C ALA A 49 7.65 -1.35 2.97
N LEU A 50 7.46 -0.08 2.59
CA LEU A 50 8.24 0.56 1.54
C LEU A 50 9.70 0.69 1.94
N GLN A 51 10.00 1.06 3.19
CA GLN A 51 11.37 1.12 3.70
C GLN A 51 12.08 -0.24 3.59
N LEU A 52 11.37 -1.33 3.93
CA LEU A 52 11.91 -2.69 3.81
C LEU A 52 12.16 -3.10 2.36
N VAL A 53 11.18 -2.87 1.47
CA VAL A 53 11.26 -3.27 0.05
C VAL A 53 12.32 -2.46 -0.70
N LEU A 54 12.47 -1.17 -0.37
CA LEU A 54 13.39 -0.25 -1.04
C LEU A 54 14.77 -0.18 -0.37
N GLY A 55 14.96 -0.80 0.80
CA GLY A 55 16.24 -0.81 1.51
C GLY A 55 16.65 0.55 2.07
N LEU A 56 15.71 1.31 2.63
CA LEU A 56 15.91 2.72 3.04
C LEU A 56 16.35 2.88 4.51
N PHE A 57 16.91 1.83 5.11
CA PHE A 57 17.37 1.79 6.50
C PHE A 57 18.86 2.12 6.65
#